data_AF-A0A257VRA9-F1
#
_entry.id   AF-A0A257VRA9-F1
#
_cell.length_a   1.000
_cell.length_b   1.000
_cell.length_c   1.000
_cell.angle_alpha   90.00
_cell.angle_beta   90.00
_cell.angle_gamma   90.00
#
_symmetry.space_group_name_H-M   'P 1'
#
loop_
_entity.id
_entity.type
_entity.pdbx_description
1 polymer ?
#
loop_
_entity_poly.entity_id
_entity_poly.type
_entity_poly.pdbx_seq_one_letter_code
_entity_poly.pdbx_strand_id
1 'polypeptide(L)'
;MIVGDEDGRVAWIEHTGALRDGVPVFAVPRYFQQQAQDVKFGALVTPVGVDWDGDGDEDLVCGNTAGQIGFVENLGGGNQPRWAAPHLLKADGRTIRVAAGPNGSIQGPAEAKWGYTSLSVADWDHDGRLDIMTNSIWGRIEWYRNLGGHPIRLAAANPVVVEWKSPPPKPAWNWWNPASNELVTQWRTRPVVIDLDRDGLNDLVMLDHEGYLALFRREKTENHLVLHPGERIFTDSEGQPLQWNANRAGKSGRRQMCFGDWNRDGKVDLILDGRNVDYWENVSTADHPWAFANRGPMSDHRLAGHTTSPTTVDWDGDGVREILVGAEDGFIYRLPPQ
;
A
#
# COMPACT_ATOMS: atom_id res chain seq x y z
N MET A 1 -5.17 5.82 -34.23
CA MET A 1 -5.82 6.65 -33.19
C MET A 1 -4.84 6.83 -32.05
N ILE A 2 -4.81 8.01 -31.41
CA ILE A 2 -4.03 8.24 -30.18
C ILE A 2 -5.03 8.27 -29.03
N VAL A 3 -4.79 7.49 -27.98
CA VAL A 3 -5.71 7.32 -26.84
C VAL A 3 -4.93 7.53 -25.55
N GLY A 4 -5.48 8.34 -24.64
CA GLY A 4 -5.01 8.44 -23.26
C GLY A 4 -5.66 7.37 -22.39
N ASP A 5 -4.84 6.71 -21.57
CA ASP A 5 -5.31 5.86 -20.48
C ASP A 5 -5.44 6.70 -19.20
N GLU A 6 -6.24 6.22 -18.26
CA GLU A 6 -6.57 6.93 -17.03
C GLU A 6 -5.39 7.10 -16.08
N ASP A 7 -4.36 6.25 -16.24
CA ASP A 7 -3.07 6.41 -15.57
C ASP A 7 -2.14 7.43 -16.25
N GLY A 8 -2.65 8.20 -17.22
CA GLY A 8 -1.95 9.27 -17.92
C GLY A 8 -0.97 8.80 -18.99
N ARG A 9 -0.94 7.50 -19.31
CA ARG A 9 -0.17 7.00 -20.45
C ARG A 9 -0.90 7.26 -21.76
N VAL A 10 -0.14 7.47 -22.82
CA VAL A 10 -0.70 7.70 -24.16
C VAL A 10 -0.28 6.53 -25.07
N ALA A 11 -1.23 5.97 -25.80
CA ALA A 11 -0.99 4.88 -26.73
C ALA A 11 -1.43 5.23 -28.16
N TRP A 12 -0.64 4.78 -29.11
CA TRP A 12 -1.06 4.63 -30.49
C TRP A 12 -1.77 3.29 -30.68
N ILE A 13 -3.02 3.35 -31.13
CA ILE A 13 -3.85 2.20 -31.49
C ILE A 13 -4.06 2.21 -33.00
N GLU A 14 -3.63 1.13 -33.65
CA GLU A 14 -3.67 0.96 -35.09
C GLU A 14 -4.87 0.10 -35.50
N HIS A 15 -5.70 0.59 -36.42
CA HIS A 15 -6.76 -0.21 -37.02
C HIS A 15 -6.14 -1.22 -37.99
N THR A 16 -6.45 -2.51 -37.85
CA THR A 16 -5.82 -3.58 -38.65
C THR A 16 -6.28 -3.63 -40.10
N GLY A 17 -7.34 -2.89 -40.44
CA GLY A 17 -8.02 -2.97 -41.73
C GLY A 17 -9.12 -4.02 -41.79
N ALA A 18 -9.25 -4.86 -40.76
CA ALA A 18 -10.27 -5.92 -40.67
C ALA A 18 -11.45 -5.53 -39.78
N LEU A 19 -12.60 -6.13 -40.07
CA LEU A 19 -13.78 -6.14 -39.21
C LEU A 19 -14.00 -7.55 -38.66
N ARG A 20 -14.47 -7.66 -37.42
CA ARG A 20 -14.98 -8.90 -36.82
C ARG A 20 -16.41 -8.64 -36.37
N ASP A 21 -17.37 -9.35 -36.95
CA ASP A 21 -18.81 -9.17 -36.70
C ASP A 21 -19.28 -7.71 -36.84
N GLY A 22 -18.73 -7.00 -37.84
CA GLY A 22 -19.01 -5.58 -38.09
C GLY A 22 -18.26 -4.61 -37.17
N VAL A 23 -17.44 -5.09 -36.23
CA VAL A 23 -16.67 -4.28 -35.30
C VAL A 23 -15.21 -4.11 -35.78
N PRO A 24 -14.66 -2.88 -35.78
CA PRO A 24 -13.25 -2.61 -36.09
C PRO A 24 -12.27 -3.42 -35.23
N VAL A 25 -11.33 -4.10 -35.86
CA VAL A 25 -10.26 -4.84 -35.16
C VAL A 25 -9.02 -3.95 -35.06
N PHE A 26 -8.53 -3.73 -33.85
CA PHE A 26 -7.33 -2.94 -33.58
C PHE A 26 -6.15 -3.83 -33.16
N ALA A 27 -4.94 -3.41 -33.53
CA ALA A 27 -3.71 -4.00 -33.04
C ALA A 27 -3.50 -3.70 -31.55
N VAL A 28 -2.58 -4.43 -30.92
CA VAL A 28 -2.17 -4.17 -29.53
C VAL A 28 -1.67 -2.72 -29.41
N PRO A 29 -2.14 -1.95 -28.41
CA PRO A 29 -1.69 -0.57 -28.21
C PRO A 29 -0.18 -0.46 -28.06
N ARG A 30 0.43 0.54 -28.71
CA ARG A 30 1.85 0.89 -28.57
C ARG A 30 1.96 2.19 -27.78
N TYR A 31 2.54 2.12 -26.58
CA TYR A 31 2.65 3.29 -25.71
C TYR A 31 3.81 4.19 -26.12
N PHE A 32 3.57 5.50 -26.12
CA PHE A 32 4.62 6.49 -26.27
C PHE A 32 5.49 6.52 -25.02
N GLN A 33 6.79 6.73 -25.21
CA GLN A 33 7.76 6.87 -24.12
C GLN A 33 8.44 8.24 -24.24
N GLN A 34 8.74 8.84 -23.09
CA GLN A 34 9.52 10.07 -22.97
C GLN A 34 10.54 9.92 -21.86
N GLN A 35 11.62 10.70 -21.91
CA GLN A 35 12.45 10.90 -20.73
C GLN A 35 11.62 11.68 -19.71
N ALA A 36 11.35 11.07 -18.56
CA ALA A 36 10.56 11.70 -17.52
C ALA A 36 11.44 12.68 -16.72
N GLN A 37 10.88 13.86 -16.42
CA GLN A 37 11.48 14.78 -15.45
C GLN A 37 11.22 14.30 -14.01
N ASP A 38 10.03 13.75 -13.77
CA ASP A 38 9.55 13.31 -12.45
C ASP A 38 9.18 11.83 -12.45
N VAL A 39 9.27 11.18 -11.29
CA VAL A 39 8.87 9.77 -11.13
C VAL A 39 7.36 9.65 -11.08
N LYS A 40 6.84 8.71 -11.87
CA LYS A 40 5.41 8.39 -11.92
C LYS A 40 5.19 6.89 -12.05
N PHE A 41 4.21 6.35 -11.33
CA PHE A 41 3.81 4.94 -11.46
C PHE A 41 2.29 4.74 -11.38
N GLY A 42 1.66 4.58 -12.54
CA GLY A 42 0.21 4.39 -12.63
C GLY A 42 -0.58 5.63 -12.20
N ALA A 43 -1.80 5.43 -11.69
CA ALA A 43 -2.57 6.42 -10.94
C ALA A 43 -2.80 5.92 -9.51
N LEU A 44 -3.09 6.83 -8.57
CA LEU A 44 -3.19 6.56 -7.12
C LEU A 44 -2.03 5.68 -6.65
N VAL A 45 -0.81 6.16 -6.88
CA VAL A 45 0.41 5.41 -6.54
C VAL A 45 0.51 5.21 -5.03
N THR A 46 0.91 4.02 -4.61
CA THR A 46 1.13 3.66 -3.20
C THR A 46 2.60 3.27 -3.01
N PRO A 47 3.50 4.25 -2.87
CA PRO A 47 4.93 3.98 -2.76
C PRO A 47 5.31 3.48 -1.35
N VAL A 48 6.40 2.71 -1.31
CA VAL A 48 7.14 2.33 -0.11
C VAL A 48 8.61 2.63 -0.40
N GLY A 49 9.22 3.46 0.44
CA GLY A 49 10.65 3.74 0.42
C GLY A 49 11.38 2.63 1.17
N VAL A 50 12.33 1.96 0.50
CA VAL A 50 13.04 0.79 1.04
C VAL A 50 14.24 0.46 0.19
N ASP A 51 15.36 0.07 0.80
CA ASP A 51 16.50 -0.57 0.11
C ASP A 51 16.07 -1.97 -0.35
N TRP A 52 15.50 -2.06 -1.55
CA TRP A 52 14.85 -3.28 -2.02
C TRP A 52 15.88 -4.27 -2.54
N ASP A 53 16.90 -3.80 -3.26
CA ASP A 53 17.90 -4.67 -3.87
C ASP A 53 19.15 -4.91 -3.01
N GLY A 54 19.27 -4.21 -1.88
CA GLY A 54 20.31 -4.40 -0.86
C GLY A 54 21.62 -3.70 -1.18
N ASP A 55 21.60 -2.65 -2.01
CA ASP A 55 22.79 -1.90 -2.42
C ASP A 55 23.13 -0.72 -1.48
N GLY A 56 22.24 -0.41 -0.54
CA GLY A 56 22.42 0.60 0.50
C GLY A 56 21.80 1.95 0.19
N ASP A 57 21.12 2.13 -0.93
CA ASP A 57 20.23 3.27 -1.15
C ASP A 57 18.74 2.87 -1.10
N GLU A 58 17.87 3.80 -0.68
CA GLU A 58 16.43 3.49 -0.60
C GLU A 58 15.75 3.72 -1.96
N ASP A 59 15.19 2.65 -2.48
CA ASP A 59 14.38 2.58 -3.69
C ASP A 59 12.89 2.87 -3.44
N LEU A 60 12.06 2.68 -4.48
CA LEU A 60 10.62 2.68 -4.38
C LEU A 60 9.98 1.38 -4.87
N VAL A 61 9.20 0.73 -4.00
CA VAL A 61 8.25 -0.32 -4.38
C VAL A 61 6.84 0.27 -4.37
N CYS A 62 6.15 0.21 -5.51
CA CYS A 62 4.93 0.97 -5.75
C CYS A 62 3.75 0.08 -6.17
N GLY A 63 2.59 0.28 -5.57
CA GLY A 63 1.31 -0.23 -6.06
C GLY A 63 0.55 0.84 -6.84
N ASN A 64 -0.49 0.47 -7.59
CA ASN A 64 -1.33 1.44 -8.31
C ASN A 64 -2.80 0.99 -8.51
N THR A 65 -3.62 1.86 -9.10
CA THR A 65 -5.03 1.56 -9.45
C THR A 65 -5.22 0.36 -10.36
N ALA A 66 -4.31 0.13 -11.32
CA ALA A 66 -4.36 -0.98 -12.26
C ALA A 66 -4.09 -2.35 -11.61
N GLY A 67 -3.75 -2.33 -10.31
CA GLY A 67 -3.46 -3.48 -9.48
C GLY A 67 -2.06 -4.04 -9.66
N GLN A 68 -1.17 -3.25 -10.24
CA GLN A 68 0.21 -3.64 -10.49
C GLN A 68 1.10 -3.28 -9.31
N ILE A 69 2.13 -4.08 -9.10
CA ILE A 69 3.26 -3.73 -8.23
C ILE A 69 4.50 -3.55 -9.10
N GLY A 70 5.22 -2.45 -8.90
CA GLY A 70 6.43 -2.12 -9.62
C GLY A 70 7.57 -1.71 -8.70
N PHE A 71 8.76 -1.76 -9.26
CA PHE A 71 10.00 -1.35 -8.62
C PHE A 71 10.62 -0.20 -9.43
N VAL A 72 11.05 0.84 -8.72
CA VAL A 72 11.77 1.99 -9.27
C VAL A 72 13.09 2.09 -8.51
N GLU A 73 14.14 1.61 -9.15
CA GLU A 73 15.51 1.59 -8.61
C GLU A 73 16.06 3.00 -8.51
N ASN A 74 16.62 3.33 -7.36
CA ASN A 74 17.47 4.49 -7.17
C ASN A 74 18.88 4.13 -7.67
N LEU A 75 19.44 4.95 -8.54
CA LEU A 75 20.75 4.75 -9.16
C LEU A 75 21.81 5.60 -8.44
N GLY A 76 21.60 5.87 -7.16
CA GLY A 76 22.29 6.87 -6.35
C GLY A 76 21.92 8.33 -6.67
N GLY A 77 22.56 9.24 -5.94
CA GLY A 77 22.34 10.69 -6.04
C GLY A 77 22.22 11.41 -4.69
N GLY A 78 22.25 10.66 -3.59
CA GLY A 78 22.04 11.19 -2.25
C GLY A 78 20.68 11.88 -2.15
N ASN A 79 20.67 13.09 -1.61
CA ASN A 79 19.47 13.93 -1.45
C ASN A 79 18.67 14.19 -2.77
N GLN A 80 19.26 13.97 -3.95
CA GLN A 80 18.56 14.03 -5.24
C GLN A 80 18.77 12.71 -6.01
N PRO A 81 17.95 11.68 -5.73
CA PRO A 81 18.04 10.39 -6.40
C PRO A 81 17.91 10.49 -7.92
N ARG A 82 18.65 9.63 -8.61
CA ARG A 82 18.49 9.40 -10.04
C ARG A 82 17.78 8.08 -10.25
N TRP A 83 16.64 8.10 -10.91
CA TRP A 83 15.79 6.91 -11.03
C TRP A 83 16.04 6.12 -12.30
N ALA A 84 15.99 4.79 -12.19
CA ALA A 84 15.79 3.91 -13.32
C ALA A 84 14.34 3.99 -13.83
N ALA A 85 14.10 3.41 -15.01
CA ALA A 85 12.74 3.24 -15.50
C ALA A 85 11.96 2.24 -14.62
N PRO A 86 10.72 2.55 -14.20
CA PRO A 86 9.91 1.61 -13.44
C PRO A 86 9.69 0.31 -14.21
N HIS A 87 9.79 -0.82 -13.52
CA HIS A 87 9.41 -2.11 -14.09
C HIS A 87 8.49 -2.90 -13.17
N LEU A 88 7.67 -3.76 -13.78
CA LEU A 88 6.65 -4.50 -13.05
C LEU A 88 7.26 -5.72 -12.37
N LEU A 89 6.98 -5.88 -11.07
CA LEU A 89 7.40 -7.04 -10.32
C LEU A 89 6.64 -8.29 -10.75
N LYS A 90 7.31 -9.44 -10.59
CA LYS A 90 6.78 -10.76 -10.95
C LYS A 90 6.76 -11.68 -9.74
N ALA A 91 5.67 -12.40 -9.59
CA ALA A 91 5.49 -13.50 -8.64
C ALA A 91 5.31 -14.79 -9.42
N ASP A 92 6.09 -15.83 -9.10
CA ASP A 92 6.07 -17.13 -9.80
C ASP A 92 6.17 -16.98 -11.33
N GLY A 93 7.08 -16.10 -11.78
CA GLY A 93 7.31 -15.81 -13.20
C GLY A 93 6.25 -14.97 -13.90
N ARG A 94 5.16 -14.56 -13.22
CA ARG A 94 4.06 -13.77 -13.79
C ARG A 94 4.05 -12.36 -13.22
N THR A 95 3.80 -11.37 -14.06
CA THR A 95 3.61 -9.99 -13.61
C THR A 95 2.48 -9.92 -12.59
N ILE A 96 2.75 -9.29 -11.45
CA ILE A 96 1.76 -9.07 -10.41
C ILE A 96 0.74 -8.07 -10.95
N ARG A 97 -0.50 -8.54 -11.11
CA ARG A 97 -1.63 -7.69 -11.46
C ARG A 97 -2.92 -8.24 -10.84
N VAL A 98 -3.40 -7.59 -9.79
CA VAL A 98 -4.71 -7.87 -9.20
C VAL A 98 -5.78 -7.12 -9.99
N ALA A 99 -6.91 -7.76 -10.29
CA ALA A 99 -8.04 -7.09 -10.93
C ALA A 99 -9.36 -7.58 -10.32
N ALA A 100 -10.36 -6.71 -10.33
CA ALA A 100 -11.70 -7.03 -9.87
C ALA A 100 -12.36 -8.07 -10.78
N GLY A 101 -12.12 -8.00 -12.10
CA GLY A 101 -12.89 -8.76 -13.07
C GLY A 101 -14.39 -8.39 -13.00
N PRO A 102 -15.28 -9.19 -13.60
CA PRO A 102 -16.69 -8.81 -13.75
C PRO A 102 -17.44 -8.62 -12.41
N ASN A 103 -17.01 -9.31 -11.34
CA ASN A 103 -17.75 -9.41 -10.08
C ASN A 103 -16.87 -9.21 -8.83
N GLY A 104 -15.70 -8.58 -8.94
CA GLY A 104 -14.78 -8.41 -7.81
C GLY A 104 -14.77 -7.04 -7.16
N SER A 105 -15.38 -6.03 -7.79
CA SER A 105 -15.45 -4.69 -7.22
C SER A 105 -16.76 -4.47 -6.48
N ILE A 106 -16.64 -3.90 -5.29
CA ILE A 106 -17.76 -3.45 -4.51
C ILE A 106 -18.50 -2.23 -5.07
N GLN A 107 -17.87 -1.49 -5.98
CA GLN A 107 -18.52 -0.39 -6.70
C GLN A 107 -19.23 -0.87 -7.98
N GLY A 108 -19.14 -2.16 -8.27
CA GLY A 108 -19.84 -2.79 -9.38
C GLY A 108 -18.95 -3.01 -10.62
N PRO A 109 -19.55 -3.52 -11.71
CA PRO A 109 -18.83 -4.06 -12.86
C PRO A 109 -18.03 -3.02 -13.66
N ALA A 110 -18.32 -1.72 -13.49
CA ALA A 110 -17.56 -0.64 -14.14
C ALA A 110 -16.09 -0.61 -13.69
N GLU A 111 -15.78 -1.21 -12.54
CA GLU A 111 -14.42 -1.28 -11.99
C GLU A 111 -13.69 -2.59 -12.35
N ALA A 112 -14.19 -3.37 -13.31
CA ALA A 112 -13.64 -4.69 -13.63
C ALA A 112 -12.13 -4.71 -13.97
N LYS A 113 -11.60 -3.59 -14.49
CA LYS A 113 -10.17 -3.44 -14.85
C LYS A 113 -9.25 -3.09 -13.68
N TRP A 114 -9.80 -2.71 -12.53
CA TRP A 114 -9.06 -2.12 -11.40
C TRP A 114 -8.62 -3.12 -10.36
N GLY A 115 -7.52 -2.81 -9.68
CA GLY A 115 -6.96 -3.61 -8.59
C GLY A 115 -6.60 -2.83 -7.33
N TYR A 116 -6.33 -1.52 -7.41
CA TYR A 116 -6.01 -0.65 -6.26
C TYR A 116 -5.06 -1.29 -5.23
N THR A 117 -3.91 -1.78 -5.69
CA THR A 117 -2.93 -2.39 -4.79
C THR A 117 -2.31 -1.32 -3.89
N SER A 118 -2.37 -1.55 -2.58
CA SER A 118 -1.62 -0.83 -1.54
C SER A 118 -0.75 -1.83 -0.79
N LEU A 119 0.42 -1.42 -0.35
CA LEU A 119 1.41 -2.34 0.19
C LEU A 119 2.22 -1.78 1.36
N SER A 120 2.91 -2.68 2.05
CA SER A 120 4.09 -2.44 2.85
C SER A 120 5.17 -3.47 2.50
N VAL A 121 6.41 -3.17 2.86
CA VAL A 121 7.58 -4.03 2.62
C VAL A 121 8.28 -4.24 3.96
N ALA A 122 8.44 -5.50 4.38
CA ALA A 122 9.03 -5.87 5.66
C ALA A 122 9.37 -7.38 5.69
N ASP A 123 10.26 -7.80 6.59
CA ASP A 123 10.57 -9.22 6.83
C ASP A 123 9.42 -9.91 7.57
N TRP A 124 8.40 -10.37 6.84
CA TRP A 124 7.14 -10.84 7.42
C TRP A 124 7.27 -12.23 8.02
N ASP A 125 8.08 -13.10 7.43
CA ASP A 125 8.31 -14.46 7.92
C ASP A 125 9.59 -14.64 8.74
N HIS A 126 10.30 -13.54 9.02
CA HIS A 126 11.53 -13.49 9.82
C HIS A 126 12.67 -14.34 9.26
N ASP A 127 12.77 -14.41 7.92
CA ASP A 127 13.86 -15.10 7.21
C ASP A 127 15.03 -14.17 6.83
N GLY A 128 14.95 -12.89 7.20
CA GLY A 128 15.95 -11.87 6.93
C GLY A 128 15.83 -11.24 5.55
N ARG A 129 14.73 -11.49 4.81
CA ARG A 129 14.45 -10.88 3.52
C ARG A 129 13.16 -10.10 3.58
N LEU A 130 13.13 -8.95 2.91
CA LEU A 130 11.95 -8.11 2.87
C LEU A 130 10.90 -8.70 1.94
N ASP A 131 9.73 -9.02 2.48
CA ASP A 131 8.54 -9.48 1.77
C ASP A 131 7.62 -8.31 1.41
N ILE A 132 6.66 -8.53 0.51
CA ILE A 132 5.65 -7.53 0.15
C ILE A 132 4.30 -7.94 0.74
N MET A 133 3.78 -7.15 1.67
CA MET A 133 2.43 -7.28 2.21
C MET A 133 1.45 -6.39 1.44
N THR A 134 0.26 -6.88 1.09
CA THR A 134 -0.64 -6.19 0.15
C THR A 134 -2.11 -6.25 0.55
N ASN A 135 -2.83 -5.19 0.18
CA ASN A 135 -4.28 -5.13 0.11
C ASN A 135 -4.67 -4.63 -1.30
N SER A 136 -5.90 -4.90 -1.73
CA SER A 136 -6.38 -4.62 -3.09
C SER A 136 -7.87 -4.33 -3.14
N ILE A 137 -8.41 -4.26 -4.35
CA ILE A 137 -9.84 -4.20 -4.67
C ILE A 137 -10.66 -5.28 -3.94
N TRP A 138 -10.05 -6.43 -3.64
CA TRP A 138 -10.72 -7.56 -3.00
C TRP A 138 -10.86 -7.40 -1.49
N GLY A 139 -10.06 -6.55 -0.83
CA GLY A 139 -9.98 -6.51 0.63
C GLY A 139 -9.37 -7.76 1.27
N ARG A 140 -8.80 -8.66 0.46
CA ARG A 140 -7.98 -9.79 0.90
C ARG A 140 -6.58 -9.28 1.20
N ILE A 141 -6.05 -9.69 2.36
CA ILE A 141 -4.68 -9.36 2.72
C ILE A 141 -3.80 -10.52 2.30
N GLU A 142 -2.85 -10.22 1.43
CA GLU A 142 -1.98 -11.21 0.81
C GLU A 142 -0.53 -10.74 0.89
N TRP A 143 0.41 -11.66 0.96
CA TRP A 143 1.84 -11.36 0.97
C TRP A 143 2.60 -12.19 -0.06
N TYR A 144 3.67 -11.60 -0.59
CA TYR A 144 4.56 -12.22 -1.56
C TYR A 144 5.92 -12.43 -0.89
N ARG A 145 6.28 -13.71 -0.70
CA ARG A 145 7.55 -14.07 -0.09
C ARG A 145 8.73 -13.74 -1.01
N ASN A 146 9.76 -13.13 -0.46
CA ASN A 146 11.04 -12.90 -1.11
C ASN A 146 11.90 -14.17 -1.10
N LEU A 147 12.20 -14.69 -2.29
CA LEU A 147 13.01 -15.89 -2.50
C LEU A 147 14.49 -15.58 -2.76
N GLY A 148 14.89 -14.31 -2.60
CA GLY A 148 16.20 -13.76 -2.91
C GLY A 148 16.56 -13.78 -4.40
N GLY A 149 17.81 -13.41 -4.65
CA GLY A 149 18.40 -13.27 -5.99
C GLY A 149 18.53 -11.81 -6.41
N HIS A 150 19.28 -11.58 -7.50
CA HIS A 150 19.45 -10.27 -8.12
C HIS A 150 19.16 -10.42 -9.63
N PRO A 151 17.98 -10.00 -10.12
CA PRO A 151 16.89 -9.34 -9.38
C PRO A 151 16.17 -10.30 -8.40
N ILE A 152 15.51 -9.72 -7.40
CA ILE A 152 14.70 -10.46 -6.41
C ILE A 152 13.58 -11.24 -7.10
N ARG A 153 13.38 -12.48 -6.66
CA ARG A 153 12.28 -13.34 -7.10
C ARG A 153 11.23 -13.43 -6.00
N LEU A 154 9.96 -13.26 -6.36
CA LEU A 154 8.85 -13.41 -5.44
C LEU A 154 8.11 -14.74 -5.66
N ALA A 155 7.70 -15.37 -4.57
CA ALA A 155 6.75 -16.48 -4.60
C ALA A 155 5.36 -15.99 -5.01
N ALA A 156 4.45 -16.94 -5.30
CA ALA A 156 3.03 -16.62 -5.49
C ALA A 156 2.44 -15.97 -4.22
N ALA A 157 1.37 -15.19 -4.41
CA ALA A 157 0.64 -14.56 -3.31
C ALA A 157 0.14 -15.62 -2.31
N ASN A 158 0.35 -15.37 -1.03
CA ASN A 158 -0.19 -16.17 0.06
C ASN A 158 -1.19 -15.33 0.85
N PRO A 159 -2.37 -15.87 1.21
CA PRO A 159 -3.27 -15.16 2.11
C PRO A 159 -2.61 -14.99 3.49
N VAL A 160 -2.82 -13.83 4.10
CA VAL A 160 -2.53 -13.65 5.52
C VAL A 160 -3.54 -14.46 6.32
N VAL A 161 -3.03 -15.32 7.20
CA VAL A 161 -3.84 -16.19 8.04
C VAL A 161 -3.83 -15.70 9.48
N VAL A 162 -5.00 -15.71 10.12
CA VAL A 162 -5.21 -15.30 11.51
C VAL A 162 -5.82 -16.47 12.28
N GLU A 163 -5.40 -16.65 13.53
CA GLU A 163 -5.96 -17.64 14.45
C GLU A 163 -7.31 -17.18 14.99
N TRP A 164 -8.33 -17.21 14.14
CA TRP A 164 -9.68 -16.81 14.52
C TRP A 164 -10.30 -17.78 15.51
N LYS A 165 -10.91 -17.22 16.57
CA LYS A 165 -11.71 -17.97 17.57
C LYS A 165 -13.16 -18.17 17.12
N SER A 166 -13.53 -17.57 16.00
CA SER A 166 -14.86 -17.59 15.37
C SER A 166 -14.69 -17.67 13.85
N PRO A 167 -15.77 -17.81 13.06
CA PRO A 167 -15.66 -17.57 11.61
C PRO A 167 -14.99 -16.21 11.34
N PRO A 168 -14.08 -16.13 10.35
CA PRO A 168 -13.38 -14.89 10.04
C PRO A 168 -14.36 -13.75 9.80
N PRO A 169 -14.15 -12.58 10.44
CA PRO A 169 -14.96 -11.42 10.17
C PRO A 169 -14.69 -10.93 8.74
N LYS A 170 -15.67 -10.23 8.19
CA LYS A 170 -15.56 -9.54 6.90
C LYS A 170 -16.42 -8.29 6.93
N PRO A 171 -16.14 -7.30 6.06
CA PRO A 171 -17.04 -6.17 5.92
C PRO A 171 -18.45 -6.62 5.54
N ALA A 172 -19.47 -6.04 6.17
CA ALA A 172 -20.88 -6.49 6.05
C ALA A 172 -21.44 -6.48 4.62
N TRP A 173 -20.80 -5.74 3.71
CA TRP A 173 -21.16 -5.60 2.30
C TRP A 173 -20.41 -6.54 1.35
N ASN A 174 -19.45 -7.33 1.85
CA ASN A 174 -18.79 -8.34 1.03
C ASN A 174 -19.78 -9.46 0.74
N TRP A 175 -20.08 -9.72 -0.54
CA TRP A 175 -21.01 -10.77 -0.98
C TRP A 175 -20.40 -12.17 -0.98
N TRP A 176 -19.09 -12.28 -0.81
CA TRP A 176 -18.34 -13.53 -0.70
C TRP A 176 -17.85 -13.74 0.74
N ASN A 177 -17.43 -14.96 1.08
CA ASN A 177 -16.94 -15.31 2.42
C ASN A 177 -15.45 -15.68 2.39
N PRO A 178 -14.65 -15.21 3.36
CA PRO A 178 -13.26 -15.64 3.53
C PRO A 178 -13.14 -17.15 3.76
N ALA A 179 -11.99 -17.73 3.40
CA ALA A 179 -11.59 -19.04 3.90
C ALA A 179 -11.42 -19.00 5.44
N SER A 180 -11.45 -20.15 6.11
CA SER A 180 -11.61 -20.26 7.58
C SER A 180 -10.60 -19.51 8.44
N ASN A 181 -9.43 -19.16 7.90
CA ASN A 181 -8.38 -18.42 8.58
C ASN A 181 -7.93 -17.16 7.82
N GLU A 182 -8.56 -16.82 6.71
CA GLU A 182 -8.14 -15.70 5.84
C GLU A 182 -8.48 -14.34 6.46
N LEU A 183 -7.54 -13.40 6.39
CA LEU A 183 -7.78 -12.01 6.78
C LEU A 183 -8.42 -11.21 5.64
N VAL A 184 -9.64 -10.73 5.89
CA VAL A 184 -10.38 -9.86 4.97
C VAL A 184 -10.86 -8.62 5.69
N THR A 185 -10.53 -7.46 5.15
CA THR A 185 -10.82 -6.17 5.77
C THR A 185 -11.33 -5.13 4.76
N GLN A 186 -11.26 -3.85 5.13
CA GLN A 186 -11.51 -2.72 4.25
C GLN A 186 -10.59 -2.74 3.03
N TRP A 187 -11.19 -2.88 1.84
CA TRP A 187 -10.51 -2.85 0.54
C TRP A 187 -9.68 -1.58 0.34
N ARG A 188 -8.57 -1.67 -0.42
CA ARG A 188 -7.65 -0.56 -0.75
C ARG A 188 -7.24 0.32 0.45
N THR A 189 -6.95 -0.31 1.58
CA THR A 189 -6.35 0.35 2.75
C THR A 189 -4.95 -0.24 3.01
N ARG A 190 -3.99 0.58 3.44
CA ARG A 190 -2.60 0.15 3.58
C ARG A 190 -2.45 -0.83 4.76
N PRO A 191 -1.95 -2.06 4.53
CA PRO A 191 -1.40 -2.85 5.62
C PRO A 191 -0.04 -2.27 6.01
N VAL A 192 0.25 -2.16 7.30
CA VAL A 192 1.55 -1.75 7.82
C VAL A 192 2.13 -2.89 8.65
N VAL A 193 3.26 -3.42 8.21
CA VAL A 193 4.03 -4.39 8.99
C VAL A 193 5.02 -3.64 9.87
N ILE A 194 4.99 -3.86 11.18
CA ILE A 194 5.80 -3.13 12.16
C ILE A 194 5.90 -3.94 13.46
N ASP A 195 7.07 -3.95 14.10
CA ASP A 195 7.23 -4.38 15.49
C ASP A 195 6.81 -3.23 16.42
N LEU A 196 5.51 -3.19 16.75
CA LEU A 196 4.92 -2.04 17.43
C LEU A 196 5.21 -2.06 18.94
N ASP A 197 5.18 -3.24 19.55
CA ASP A 197 5.41 -3.42 20.99
C ASP A 197 6.85 -3.79 21.37
N ARG A 198 7.74 -3.86 20.38
CA ARG A 198 9.19 -4.06 20.51
C ARG A 198 9.54 -5.43 21.09
N ASP A 199 8.75 -6.44 20.75
CA ASP A 199 9.00 -7.83 21.15
C ASP A 199 9.94 -8.58 20.17
N GLY A 200 10.33 -7.92 19.07
CA GLY A 200 11.18 -8.46 18.02
C GLY A 200 10.43 -9.19 16.91
N LEU A 201 9.10 -9.21 16.95
CA LEU A 201 8.23 -9.77 15.92
C LEU A 201 7.55 -8.66 15.12
N ASN A 202 7.44 -8.88 13.81
CA ASN A 202 6.72 -7.99 12.94
C ASN A 202 5.22 -8.29 13.04
N ASP A 203 4.48 -7.35 13.64
CA ASP A 203 3.02 -7.34 13.70
C ASP A 203 2.40 -6.78 12.41
N LEU A 204 1.08 -6.83 12.33
CA LEU A 204 0.31 -6.18 11.28
C LEU A 204 -0.63 -5.12 11.89
N VAL A 205 -0.44 -3.87 11.52
CA VAL A 205 -1.36 -2.77 11.82
C VAL A 205 -2.16 -2.42 10.57
N MET A 206 -3.48 -2.45 10.68
CA MET A 206 -4.37 -2.09 9.57
C MET A 206 -5.80 -1.84 10.06
N LEU A 207 -6.67 -1.35 9.17
CA LEU A 207 -8.09 -1.29 9.48
C LEU A 207 -8.71 -2.69 9.54
N ASP A 208 -9.52 -2.94 10.56
CA ASP A 208 -10.36 -4.12 10.65
C ASP A 208 -11.59 -4.03 9.74
N HIS A 209 -12.40 -5.08 9.74
CA HIS A 209 -13.61 -5.20 8.92
C HIS A 209 -14.70 -4.13 9.16
N GLU A 210 -14.68 -3.45 10.31
CA GLU A 210 -15.59 -2.35 10.64
C GLU A 210 -14.93 -0.96 10.46
N GLY A 211 -13.68 -0.93 10.01
CA GLY A 211 -12.93 0.29 9.72
C GLY A 211 -12.27 0.94 10.93
N TYR A 212 -12.07 0.19 12.01
CA TYR A 212 -11.24 0.61 13.15
C TYR A 212 -9.79 0.25 12.89
N LEU A 213 -8.86 1.13 13.28
CA LEU A 213 -7.44 0.79 13.29
C LEU A 213 -7.21 -0.30 14.36
N ALA A 214 -6.57 -1.39 13.96
CA ALA A 214 -6.36 -2.55 14.80
C ALA A 214 -4.92 -3.08 14.67
N LEU A 215 -4.42 -3.63 15.78
CA LEU A 215 -3.16 -4.37 15.84
C LEU A 215 -3.47 -5.86 15.78
N PHE A 216 -2.91 -6.54 14.79
CA PHE A 216 -2.90 -7.99 14.68
C PHE A 216 -1.53 -8.45 15.18
N ARG A 217 -1.49 -8.87 16.44
CA ARG A 217 -0.24 -9.25 17.11
C ARG A 217 0.32 -10.54 16.58
N ARG A 218 1.64 -10.57 16.42
CA ARG A 218 2.40 -11.77 16.14
C ARG A 218 2.78 -12.47 17.43
N GLU A 219 2.81 -13.79 17.39
CA GLU A 219 3.39 -14.61 18.45
C GLU A 219 4.25 -15.71 17.82
N LYS A 220 5.40 -15.98 18.43
CA LYS A 220 6.25 -17.12 18.07
C LYS A 220 5.96 -18.29 19.01
N THR A 221 5.27 -19.30 18.48
CA THR A 221 5.10 -20.60 19.17
C THR A 221 6.28 -21.53 18.85
N GLU A 222 6.39 -22.68 19.54
CA GLU A 222 7.47 -23.65 19.32
C GLU A 222 7.62 -24.10 17.85
N ASN A 223 6.53 -24.09 17.07
CA ASN A 223 6.49 -24.69 15.73
C ASN A 223 6.24 -23.69 14.58
N HIS A 224 5.72 -22.48 14.85
CA HIS A 224 5.41 -21.49 13.82
C HIS A 224 5.07 -20.10 14.37
N LEU A 225 5.07 -19.11 13.48
CA LEU A 225 4.54 -17.77 13.72
C LEU A 225 3.01 -17.80 13.63
N VAL A 226 2.35 -17.25 14.64
CA VAL A 226 0.89 -17.11 14.74
C VAL A 226 0.54 -15.62 14.64
N LEU A 227 -0.56 -15.30 13.98
CA LEU A 227 -1.13 -13.96 13.95
C LEU A 227 -2.49 -13.98 14.66
N HIS A 228 -2.66 -13.15 15.67
CA HIS A 228 -3.86 -13.10 16.50
C HIS A 228 -4.95 -12.19 15.93
N PRO A 229 -6.23 -12.40 16.30
CA PRO A 229 -7.32 -11.50 15.93
C PRO A 229 -7.01 -10.04 16.30
N GLY A 230 -7.40 -9.13 15.41
CA GLY A 230 -7.10 -7.71 15.55
C GLY A 230 -7.70 -7.07 16.82
N GLU A 231 -6.86 -6.33 17.54
CA GLU A 231 -7.21 -5.59 18.75
C GLU A 231 -7.32 -4.10 18.44
N ARG A 232 -8.45 -3.48 18.82
CA ARG A 232 -8.69 -2.03 18.65
C ARG A 232 -8.02 -1.23 19.77
N ILE A 233 -6.69 -1.27 19.82
CA ILE A 233 -5.89 -0.62 20.87
C ILE A 233 -5.66 0.87 20.61
N PHE A 234 -5.82 1.32 19.37
CA PHE A 234 -5.55 2.69 18.94
C PHE A 234 -6.73 3.60 19.26
N THR A 235 -6.47 4.67 20.02
CA THR A 235 -7.51 5.62 20.46
C THR A 235 -7.21 7.05 20.08
N ASP A 236 -8.20 7.92 20.17
CA ASP A 236 -7.98 9.36 20.25
C ASP A 236 -7.51 9.78 21.67
N SER A 237 -7.33 11.09 21.87
CA SER A 237 -6.96 11.68 23.17
C SER A 237 -8.01 11.52 24.28
N GLU A 238 -9.24 11.12 23.94
CA GLU A 238 -10.35 10.88 24.87
C GLU A 238 -10.56 9.38 25.13
N GLY A 239 -9.68 8.53 24.60
CA GLY A 239 -9.74 7.08 24.76
C GLY A 239 -10.76 6.38 23.86
N GLN A 240 -11.32 7.06 22.85
CA GLN A 240 -12.24 6.44 21.90
C GLN A 240 -11.47 5.71 20.79
N PRO A 241 -11.84 4.46 20.43
CA PRO A 241 -11.17 3.73 19.35
C PRO A 241 -11.21 4.48 18.02
N LEU A 242 -10.08 4.52 17.31
CA LEU A 242 -9.95 5.21 16.02
C LEU A 242 -10.68 4.46 14.91
N GLN A 243 -11.88 4.91 14.54
CA GLN A 243 -12.65 4.42 13.39
C GLN A 243 -12.51 5.33 12.18
N TRP A 244 -11.40 5.23 11.44
CA TRP A 244 -11.18 6.10 10.29
C TRP A 244 -12.09 5.81 9.09
N ASN A 245 -12.67 4.61 8.99
CA ASN A 245 -13.62 4.24 7.94
C ASN A 245 -14.93 3.66 8.48
N ALA A 246 -15.80 4.53 9.00
CA ALA A 246 -17.15 4.14 9.42
C ALA A 246 -18.17 3.96 8.27
N ASN A 247 -17.80 4.36 7.05
CA ASN A 247 -18.68 4.28 5.87
C ASN A 247 -18.65 2.88 5.22
N ARG A 248 -19.64 2.62 4.35
CA ARG A 248 -19.84 1.31 3.71
C ARG A 248 -19.39 1.27 2.24
N ALA A 249 -19.10 0.07 1.75
CA ALA A 249 -18.88 -0.23 0.34
C ALA A 249 -17.82 0.67 -0.32
N GLY A 250 -18.13 1.35 -1.43
CA GLY A 250 -17.21 2.24 -2.14
C GLY A 250 -16.63 3.39 -1.29
N LYS A 251 -17.20 3.67 -0.11
CA LYS A 251 -16.74 4.70 0.83
C LYS A 251 -15.92 4.15 2.00
N SER A 252 -15.69 2.84 2.03
CA SER A 252 -15.05 2.14 3.14
C SER A 252 -13.57 1.83 2.90
N GLY A 253 -13.09 1.98 1.66
CA GLY A 253 -11.66 1.97 1.35
C GLY A 253 -11.03 3.34 1.59
N ARG A 254 -9.82 3.59 1.05
CA ARG A 254 -9.19 4.93 1.03
C ARG A 254 -8.56 5.35 2.37
N ARG A 255 -7.71 4.49 2.95
CA ARG A 255 -6.86 4.87 4.08
C ARG A 255 -5.44 4.37 3.89
N GLN A 256 -4.49 5.30 3.82
CA GLN A 256 -3.08 5.02 3.66
C GLN A 256 -2.35 5.70 4.82
N MET A 257 -1.39 5.00 5.41
CA MET A 257 -0.71 5.48 6.61
C MET A 257 0.74 5.01 6.64
N CYS A 258 1.59 5.77 7.32
CA CYS A 258 2.90 5.31 7.77
C CYS A 258 3.13 5.72 9.23
N PHE A 259 4.03 4.99 9.87
CA PHE A 259 4.42 5.17 11.27
C PHE A 259 5.87 5.66 11.33
N GLY A 260 6.20 6.47 12.31
CA GLY A 260 7.56 6.99 12.54
C GLY A 260 7.59 7.95 13.71
N ASP A 261 8.76 8.20 14.29
CA ASP A 261 8.94 9.23 15.32
C ASP A 261 9.21 10.57 14.63
N TRP A 262 8.16 11.36 14.43
CA TRP A 262 8.20 12.53 13.56
C TRP A 262 8.62 13.80 14.30
N ASN A 263 8.20 13.92 15.56
CA ASN A 263 8.59 15.02 16.43
C ASN A 263 9.90 14.74 17.22
N ARG A 264 10.48 13.54 17.07
CA ARG A 264 11.70 13.07 17.75
C ARG A 264 11.56 13.01 19.27
N ASP A 265 10.37 12.67 19.76
CA ASP A 265 10.09 12.52 21.19
C ASP A 265 10.28 11.07 21.70
N GLY A 266 10.63 10.14 20.80
CA GLY A 266 10.84 8.73 21.08
C GLY A 266 9.57 7.87 21.01
N LYS A 267 8.41 8.46 20.71
CA LYS A 267 7.15 7.76 20.47
C LYS A 267 6.91 7.60 18.97
N VAL A 268 6.16 6.57 18.62
CA VAL A 268 5.80 6.32 17.22
C VAL A 268 4.53 7.10 16.90
N ASP A 269 4.67 8.14 16.09
CA ASP A 269 3.60 8.94 15.51
C ASP A 269 3.04 8.32 14.23
N LEU A 270 2.01 8.97 13.69
CA LEU A 270 1.25 8.56 12.52
C LEU A 270 1.21 9.68 11.48
N ILE A 271 1.34 9.30 10.20
CA ILE A 271 0.95 10.14 9.07
C ILE A 271 -0.17 9.44 8.33
N LEU A 272 -1.28 10.14 8.12
CA LEU A 272 -2.49 9.60 7.50
C LEU A 272 -2.78 10.33 6.18
N ASP A 273 -3.38 9.62 5.22
CA ASP A 273 -3.86 10.22 3.98
C ASP A 273 -4.94 11.29 4.20
N GLY A 274 -4.92 12.30 3.32
CA GLY A 274 -5.77 13.48 3.38
C GLY A 274 -5.80 14.24 2.05
N ARG A 275 -5.97 15.58 2.10
CA ARG A 275 -5.80 16.43 0.90
C ARG A 275 -4.35 16.47 0.44
N ASN A 276 -3.47 16.50 1.44
CA ASN A 276 -2.05 16.17 1.35
C ASN A 276 -1.86 14.97 2.28
N VAL A 277 -1.20 15.13 3.43
CA VAL A 277 -1.20 14.16 4.53
C VAL A 277 -1.42 14.90 5.83
N ASP A 278 -2.05 14.23 6.80
CA ASP A 278 -2.31 14.78 8.13
C ASP A 278 -1.34 14.16 9.14
N TYR A 279 -0.80 15.00 10.03
CA TYR A 279 0.06 14.55 11.13
C TYR A 279 -0.79 14.16 12.35
N TRP A 280 -0.57 12.96 12.86
CA TRP A 280 -1.23 12.41 14.04
C TRP A 280 -0.17 12.11 15.10
N GLU A 281 -0.06 13.01 16.08
CA GLU A 281 0.92 12.92 17.17
C GLU A 281 0.52 11.84 18.18
N ASN A 282 1.49 11.06 18.62
CA ASN A 282 1.35 10.10 19.70
C ASN A 282 1.29 10.80 21.06
N VAL A 283 0.07 10.96 21.56
CA VAL A 283 -0.24 11.57 22.86
C VAL A 283 -0.47 10.54 23.95
N SER A 284 0.11 9.35 23.81
CA SER A 284 -0.12 8.22 24.70
C SER A 284 0.18 8.53 26.16
N THR A 285 -0.66 7.99 27.04
CA THR A 285 -0.59 8.05 28.50
C THR A 285 -0.55 6.63 29.07
N ALA A 286 -0.41 6.51 30.39
CA ALA A 286 -0.48 5.20 31.06
C ALA A 286 -1.86 4.52 30.88
N ASP A 287 -2.93 5.31 30.83
CA ASP A 287 -4.30 4.82 30.66
C ASP A 287 -4.63 4.51 29.18
N HIS A 288 -3.99 5.22 28.26
CA HIS A 288 -4.18 5.08 26.81
C HIS A 288 -2.81 4.95 26.12
N PRO A 289 -2.23 3.73 26.04
CA PRO A 289 -0.86 3.52 25.59
C PRO A 289 -0.65 3.68 24.07
N TRP A 290 -1.74 3.86 23.31
CA TRP A 290 -1.73 4.09 21.86
C TRP A 290 -2.74 5.19 21.47
N ALA A 291 -2.62 6.36 22.09
CA ALA A 291 -3.49 7.51 21.86
C ALA A 291 -2.88 8.48 20.86
N PHE A 292 -3.70 8.98 19.91
CA PHE A 292 -3.25 9.88 18.87
C PHE A 292 -4.13 11.14 18.75
N ALA A 293 -3.50 12.27 18.48
CA ALA A 293 -4.18 13.54 18.24
C ALA A 293 -3.88 14.05 16.82
N ASN A 294 -4.91 14.31 16.03
CA ASN A 294 -4.74 14.93 14.71
C ASN A 294 -4.30 16.40 14.87
N ARG A 295 -3.11 16.73 14.37
CA ARG A 295 -2.52 18.08 14.37
C ARG A 295 -2.77 18.84 13.07
N GLY A 296 -3.46 18.22 12.11
CA GLY A 296 -3.87 18.82 10.85
C GLY A 296 -2.93 18.49 9.69
N PRO A 297 -3.15 19.13 8.53
CA PRO A 297 -2.38 18.85 7.33
C PRO A 297 -0.94 19.33 7.45
N MET A 298 0.01 18.53 6.95
CA MET A 298 1.42 18.90 6.87
C MET A 298 1.73 19.86 5.71
N SER A 299 0.77 20.09 4.80
CA SER A 299 0.95 21.06 3.72
C SER A 299 -0.40 21.53 3.19
N ASP A 300 -0.49 22.81 2.87
CA ASP A 300 -1.66 23.39 2.19
C ASP A 300 -1.75 22.99 0.70
N HIS A 301 -0.66 22.45 0.13
CA HIS A 301 -0.65 22.00 -1.25
C HIS A 301 -1.53 20.75 -1.42
N ARG A 302 -2.53 20.85 -2.28
CA ARG A 302 -3.48 19.76 -2.52
C ARG A 302 -2.93 18.76 -3.54
N LEU A 303 -2.61 17.56 -3.07
CA LEU A 303 -2.15 16.43 -3.90
C LEU A 303 -3.27 15.51 -4.34
N ALA A 304 -4.43 15.53 -3.67
CA ALA A 304 -5.53 14.61 -3.97
C ALA A 304 -6.94 15.20 -3.85
N GLY A 305 -7.87 14.57 -4.58
CA GLY A 305 -9.31 14.62 -4.38
C GLY A 305 -9.92 13.33 -3.81
N HIS A 306 -9.26 12.17 -3.93
CA HIS A 306 -9.67 10.85 -3.42
C HIS A 306 -8.74 10.27 -2.33
N THR A 307 -7.43 10.07 -2.55
CA THR A 307 -6.44 9.51 -1.59
C THR A 307 -5.00 9.88 -1.95
N THR A 308 -4.21 10.25 -0.94
CA THR A 308 -2.74 10.27 -0.97
C THR A 308 -2.14 9.04 -0.29
N SER A 309 -0.87 8.74 -0.53
CA SER A 309 -0.19 7.57 0.03
C SER A 309 1.15 7.95 0.65
N PRO A 310 1.22 8.20 1.97
CA PRO A 310 2.47 8.54 2.63
C PRO A 310 3.43 7.35 2.71
N THR A 311 4.71 7.63 2.56
CA THR A 311 5.84 6.78 2.93
C THR A 311 7.00 7.67 3.35
N THR A 312 8.11 7.06 3.75
CA THR A 312 9.27 7.73 4.31
C THR A 312 10.50 7.27 3.55
N VAL A 313 11.50 8.14 3.43
CA VAL A 313 12.82 7.80 2.90
C VAL A 313 13.94 8.47 3.70
N ASP A 314 15.16 7.97 3.61
CA ASP A 314 16.39 8.63 4.07
C ASP A 314 17.46 8.53 2.96
N TRP A 315 17.37 9.41 1.97
CA TRP A 315 18.22 9.31 0.77
C TRP A 315 19.61 9.92 0.94
N ASP A 316 19.82 10.81 1.90
CA ASP A 316 21.15 11.34 2.21
C ASP A 316 21.85 10.64 3.38
N GLY A 317 21.16 9.70 4.03
CA GLY A 317 21.71 8.81 5.06
C GLY A 317 22.03 9.53 6.37
N ASP A 318 21.37 10.65 6.63
CA ASP A 318 21.60 11.46 7.83
C ASP A 318 20.79 10.97 9.06
N GLY A 319 19.95 9.95 8.87
CA GLY A 319 19.07 9.39 9.89
C GLY A 319 17.77 10.17 10.09
N VAL A 320 17.55 11.24 9.32
CA VAL A 320 16.35 12.08 9.33
C VAL A 320 15.48 11.71 8.14
N ARG A 321 14.49 10.86 8.39
CA ARG A 321 13.56 10.43 7.35
C ARG A 321 12.71 11.59 6.83
N GLU A 322 12.63 11.75 5.51
CA GLU A 322 11.70 12.65 4.85
C GLU A 322 10.40 11.96 4.45
N ILE A 323 9.36 12.75 4.23
CA ILE A 323 8.06 12.25 3.83
C ILE A 323 7.91 12.32 2.31
N LEU A 324 7.59 11.18 1.72
CA LEU A 324 7.12 11.08 0.34
C LEU A 324 5.63 10.81 0.33
N VAL A 325 4.94 11.41 -0.62
CA VAL A 325 3.50 11.27 -0.80
C VAL A 325 3.21 10.86 -2.24
N GLY A 326 2.71 9.64 -2.40
CA GLY A 326 2.10 9.20 -3.65
C GLY A 326 0.77 9.93 -3.87
N ALA A 327 0.59 10.50 -5.06
CA ALA A 327 -0.61 11.25 -5.42
C ALA A 327 -1.47 10.52 -6.46
N GLU A 328 -2.63 11.10 -6.76
CA GLU A 328 -3.64 10.48 -7.61
C GLU A 328 -3.28 10.46 -9.07
N ASP A 329 -2.57 11.49 -9.50
CA ASP A 329 -2.02 11.62 -10.85
C ASP A 329 -0.85 10.67 -11.10
N GLY A 330 -0.42 9.93 -10.08
CA GLY A 330 0.62 8.92 -10.11
C GLY A 330 2.01 9.43 -9.80
N PHE A 331 2.18 10.75 -9.60
CA PHE A 331 3.47 11.33 -9.22
C PHE A 331 3.75 11.09 -7.73
N ILE A 332 5.02 11.18 -7.38
CA ILE A 332 5.52 11.05 -6.01
C ILE A 332 6.11 12.39 -5.60
N TYR A 333 5.59 12.95 -4.52
CA TYR A 333 5.94 14.27 -4.02
C TYR A 333 6.76 14.15 -2.76
N ARG A 334 7.90 14.82 -2.71
CA ARG A 334 8.67 14.98 -1.48
C ARG A 334 8.19 16.22 -0.74
N LEU A 335 7.82 16.07 0.53
CA LEU A 335 7.53 17.21 1.39
C LEU A 335 8.86 17.83 1.87
N PRO A 336 8.96 19.16 1.90
CA PRO A 336 10.13 19.82 2.46
C PRO A 336 10.26 19.50 3.97
N PRO A 337 11.48 19.45 4.52
CA PRO A 337 11.67 19.44 5.96
C PRO A 337 10.95 20.63 6.59
N GLN A 338 10.23 20.41 7.69
CA GLN A 338 9.52 21.46 8.43
C GLN A 338 10.35 22.04 9.57
#